data_AF-A0A538U1E0-F1
#
_entry.id   AF-A0A538U1E0-F1
#
_cell.length_a   1.000
_cell.length_b   1.000
_cell.length_c   1.000
_cell.angle_alpha   90.00
_cell.angle_beta   90.00
_cell.angle_gamma   90.00
#
_symmetry.space_group_name_H-M   'P 1'
#
loop_
_entity.id
_entity.type
_entity.pdbx_description
1 polymer ?
#
loop_
_entity_poly.entity_id
_entity_poly.type
_entity_poly.pdbx_seq_one_letter_code
_entity_poly.pdbx_strand_id
1 'polypeptide(L)'
;MNCQELLEQLGDYLDEEARQELCREIEEHLERCHDCRLVVDKTRKTIVLYQADQQIEVQGLMVASTRLSEALVRAYGEDTDRPTD
;
A
#
# COMPACT_ATOMS: atom_id res chain seq x y z
N MET A 1 12.64 -22.20 -17.10
CA MET A 1 11.46 -21.37 -16.83
C MET A 1 10.35 -21.69 -17.79
N ASN A 2 9.46 -22.57 -17.36
CA ASN A 2 8.14 -22.76 -17.95
C ASN A 2 7.08 -22.01 -17.12
N CYS A 3 5.82 -21.99 -17.57
CA CYS A 3 4.73 -21.29 -16.87
C CYS A 3 4.49 -21.82 -15.45
N GLN A 4 4.76 -23.10 -15.20
CA GLN A 4 4.56 -23.72 -13.90
C GLN A 4 5.64 -23.28 -12.90
N GLU A 5 6.90 -23.29 -13.32
CA GLU A 5 8.02 -22.76 -12.53
C GLU A 5 7.84 -21.27 -12.20
N LEU A 6 7.21 -20.49 -13.09
CA LEU A 6 6.89 -19.09 -12.84
C LEU A 6 5.78 -18.92 -11.79
N LEU A 7 4.71 -19.73 -11.88
CA LEU A 7 3.59 -19.67 -10.94
C LEU A 7 3.99 -20.09 -9.53
N GLU A 8 4.88 -21.07 -9.40
CA GLU A 8 5.44 -21.48 -8.11
C GLU A 8 6.23 -20.32 -7.47
N GLN A 9 7.15 -19.70 -8.22
CA GLN A 9 7.89 -18.53 -7.73
C GLN A 9 6.99 -17.33 -7.42
N LEU A 10 5.91 -17.15 -8.17
CA LEU A 10 4.93 -16.10 -7.89
C LEU A 10 4.13 -16.40 -6.62
N GLY A 11 3.82 -17.67 -6.38
CA GLY A 11 3.22 -18.15 -5.13
C GLY A 11 4.10 -17.81 -3.93
N ASP A 12 5.39 -18.17 -4.00
CA ASP A 12 6.38 -17.87 -2.96
C ASP A 12 6.51 -16.36 -2.71
N TYR A 13 6.47 -15.54 -3.77
CA TYR A 13 6.51 -14.08 -3.66
C TYR A 13 5.24 -13.49 -3.03
N LEU A 14 4.08 -14.11 -3.27
CA LEU A 14 2.78 -13.65 -2.77
C LEU A 14 2.44 -14.20 -1.39
N ASP A 15 3.18 -15.20 -0.89
CA ASP A 15 2.97 -15.84 0.40
C ASP A 15 3.02 -14.81 1.53
N GLU A 16 1.87 -14.64 2.19
CA GLU A 16 1.70 -13.68 3.28
C GLU A 16 2.31 -14.19 4.59
N GLU A 17 2.33 -15.50 4.83
CA GLU A 17 2.92 -16.08 6.04
C GLU A 17 4.45 -15.96 5.99
N ALA A 18 5.05 -16.27 4.83
CA ALA A 18 6.49 -16.07 4.63
C ALA A 18 6.91 -14.60 4.80
N ARG A 19 6.07 -13.66 4.33
CA ARG A 19 6.30 -12.22 4.57
C ARG A 19 6.21 -11.84 6.05
N GLN A 20 5.23 -12.39 6.78
CA GLN A 20 5.05 -12.12 8.21
C GLN A 20 6.20 -12.67 9.05
N GLU A 21 6.68 -13.88 8.74
CA GLU A 21 7.85 -14.47 9.39
C GLU A 21 9.11 -13.62 9.18
N LEU A 22 9.36 -13.19 7.95
CA LEU A 22 10.46 -12.28 7.63
C LEU A 22 10.34 -10.94 8.40
N CYS A 23 9.14 -10.36 8.50
CA CYS A 23 8.93 -9.13 9.26
C CYS A 23 9.28 -9.34 10.73
N ARG A 24 8.88 -10.46 11.32
CA ARG A 24 9.19 -10.79 12.71
C ARG A 24 10.68 -10.94 12.95
N GLU A 25 11.40 -11.64 12.06
CA GLU A 25 12.86 -11.79 12.18
C GLU A 25 13.59 -10.43 12.13
N ILE A 26 13.13 -9.54 11.24
CA ILE A 26 13.65 -8.17 11.15
C ILE A 26 13.38 -7.40 12.45
N GLU A 27 12.17 -7.48 12.99
CA GLU A 27 11.82 -6.84 14.27
C GLU A 27 12.70 -7.35 15.41
N GLU A 28 12.85 -8.67 15.57
CA GLU A 28 13.73 -9.27 16.57
C GLU A 28 15.20 -8.83 16.41
N HIS A 29 15.68 -8.67 15.18
CA HIS A 29 17.01 -8.13 14.92
C HIS A 29 17.14 -6.66 15.33
N LEU A 30 16.13 -5.85 14.98
CA LEU A 30 16.09 -4.43 15.32
C LEU A 30 15.95 -4.19 16.82
N GLU A 31 15.44 -5.13 17.61
CA GLU A 31 15.47 -5.05 19.08
C GLU A 31 16.88 -5.23 19.66
N ARG A 32 17.76 -5.96 18.97
CA ARG A 32 19.07 -6.37 19.51
C ARG A 32 20.25 -5.62 18.89
N CYS A 33 20.10 -5.05 17.70
CA CYS A 33 21.19 -4.39 16.96
C CYS A 33 21.03 -2.86 16.88
N HIS A 34 21.96 -2.12 17.48
CA HIS A 34 21.94 -0.65 17.42
C HIS A 34 22.23 -0.10 16.02
N ASP A 35 23.20 -0.68 15.31
CA ASP A 35 23.61 -0.18 13.99
C ASP A 35 22.49 -0.32 12.96
N CYS A 36 21.79 -1.45 12.96
CA CYS A 36 20.66 -1.66 12.05
C CYS A 36 19.48 -0.74 12.39
N ARG A 37 19.20 -0.46 13.67
CA ARG A 37 18.22 0.57 14.05
C ARG A 37 18.59 1.93 13.49
N LEU A 38 19.85 2.35 13.65
CA LEU A 38 20.31 3.63 13.11
C LEU A 38 20.14 3.72 11.59
N VAL A 39 20.41 2.63 10.86
CA VAL A 39 20.20 2.59 9.41
C VAL A 39 18.72 2.72 9.07
N VAL A 40 17.85 1.93 9.70
CA VAL A 40 16.40 1.98 9.47
C VAL A 40 15.81 3.35 9.79
N ASP A 41 16.22 3.96 10.90
CA ASP A 41 15.77 5.29 11.31
C ASP A 41 16.20 6.37 10.30
N LYS A 42 17.43 6.30 9.80
CA LYS A 42 17.90 7.23 8.76
C LYS A 42 17.11 7.05 7.47
N THR A 43 16.92 5.81 7.03
CA THR A 43 16.13 5.50 5.83
C THR A 43 14.71 6.01 5.95
N ARG A 44 14.05 5.82 7.11
CA ARG A 44 12.71 6.35 7.39
C ARG A 44 12.68 7.87 7.29
N LYS A 45 13.65 8.56 7.90
CA LYS A 45 13.76 10.04 7.80
C LYS A 45 13.96 10.49 6.36
N THR A 46 14.78 9.80 5.59
CA THR A 46 14.98 10.09 4.16
C THR A 46 13.66 9.96 3.39
N ILE A 47 12.90 8.87 3.60
CA ILE A 47 11.58 8.68 2.97
C ILE A 47 10.64 9.83 3.33
N VAL A 48 10.55 10.19 4.61
CA VAL A 48 9.69 11.29 5.07
C VAL A 48 10.09 12.62 4.43
N LEU A 49 11.39 12.91 4.32
CA LEU A 49 11.89 14.11 3.66
C LEU A 49 11.49 14.13 2.18
N TYR A 50 11.64 13.03 1.46
CA TYR A 50 11.21 12.94 0.05
C TYR A 50 9.69 13.05 -0.11
N GLN A 51 8.89 12.47 0.79
CA GLN A 51 7.44 12.59 0.75
C GLN A 51 6.96 14.01 1.08
N ALA A 52 7.64 14.69 2.00
CA ALA A 52 7.32 16.07 2.38
C ALA A 52 7.75 17.09 1.30
N ASP A 53 8.88 16.82 0.63
CA ASP A 53 9.39 17.63 -0.47
C ASP A 53 8.60 17.43 -1.77
N GLN A 54 7.86 16.31 -1.88
CA GLN A 54 6.77 16.19 -2.84
C GLN A 54 5.61 17.10 -2.41
N GLN A 55 5.75 18.40 -2.68
CA GLN A 55 4.60 19.20 -3.09
C GLN A 55 4.08 18.57 -4.38
N ILE A 56 3.28 17.51 -4.26
CA ILE A 56 2.45 17.07 -5.36
C ILE A 56 1.58 18.29 -5.65
N GLU A 57 1.84 18.99 -6.77
CA GLU A 57 0.90 19.95 -7.31
C GLU A 57 -0.37 19.18 -7.62
N VAL A 58 -1.26 19.06 -6.63
CA VAL A 58 -2.54 18.39 -6.84
C VAL A 58 -3.49 19.38 -7.50
N GLN A 59 -3.12 19.86 -8.69
CA GLN A 59 -4.05 20.49 -9.63
C GLN A 59 -5.21 19.53 -9.99
N GLY A 60 -5.08 18.24 -9.65
CA GLY A 60 -6.10 17.22 -9.87
C GLY A 60 -6.97 16.83 -8.67
N LEU A 61 -6.69 17.18 -7.39
CA LEU A 61 -7.39 16.54 -6.25
C LEU A 61 -8.87 16.93 -6.21
N MET A 62 -9.16 18.20 -6.52
CA MET A 62 -10.53 18.71 -6.54
C MET A 62 -11.34 18.05 -7.68
N VAL A 63 -10.71 17.84 -8.86
CA VAL A 63 -11.35 17.17 -10.00
C VAL A 63 -11.46 15.65 -9.78
N ALA A 64 -10.45 15.03 -9.18
CA ALA A 64 -10.45 13.60 -8.86
C ALA A 64 -11.53 13.25 -7.83
N SER A 65 -11.68 14.06 -6.78
CA SER A 65 -12.75 13.91 -5.80
C SER A 65 -14.14 14.09 -6.43
N THR A 66 -14.29 15.06 -7.34
CA THR A 66 -15.55 15.30 -8.06
C THR A 66 -15.89 14.12 -8.98
N ARG A 67 -14.95 13.68 -9.82
CA ARG A 67 -15.15 12.55 -10.74
C ARG A 67 -15.41 11.23 -10.01
N LEU A 68 -14.74 11.00 -8.88
CA LEU A 68 -14.99 9.84 -8.03
C LEU A 68 -16.39 9.91 -7.42
N SER A 69 -16.80 11.05 -6.87
CA SER A 69 -18.13 11.24 -6.29
C SER A 69 -19.23 11.02 -7.35
N GLU A 70 -19.07 11.59 -8.54
CA GLU A 70 -19.99 11.35 -9.65
C GLU A 70 -20.02 9.88 -10.09
N ALA A 71 -18.86 9.21 -10.15
CA ALA A 71 -18.79 7.80 -10.51
C ALA A 71 -19.46 6.91 -9.47
N LEU A 72 -19.30 7.23 -8.18
CA LEU A 72 -19.97 6.54 -7.08
C LEU A 72 -21.48 6.77 -7.13
N VAL A 73 -21.94 8.00 -7.39
CA VAL A 73 -23.38 8.29 -7.57
C VAL A 73 -23.95 7.55 -8.79
N ARG A 74 -23.24 7.48 -9.91
CA ARG A 74 -23.70 6.70 -11.08
C ARG A 74 -23.75 5.21 -10.83
N ALA A 75 -22.81 4.67 -10.07
CA ALA A 75 -22.72 3.24 -9.81
C ALA A 75 -23.65 2.77 -8.68
N TYR A 76 -23.97 3.66 -7.73
CA TYR A 76 -24.66 3.30 -6.47
C TYR A 76 -25.82 4.22 -6.08
N GLY A 77 -26.15 5.25 -6.87
CA GLY A 77 -27.18 6.25 -6.55
C GLY A 77 -28.61 5.88 -6.97
N GLU A 78 -28.81 4.79 -7.71
CA GLU A 78 -30.14 4.37 -8.19
C GLU A 78 -30.84 3.34 -7.27
N ASP A 79 -30.19 2.88 -6.19
CA ASP A 79 -30.75 1.87 -5.28
C ASP A 79 -31.60 2.44 -4.12
N THR A 80 -31.87 3.76 -4.08
CA THR A 80 -32.69 4.38 -3.01
C THR A 80 -34.17 4.63 -3.36
N ASP A 81 -34.64 4.24 -4.55
CA ASP A 81 -36.06 4.37 -4.94
C ASP A 81 -36.69 3.03 -5.36
N ARG A 82 -36.46 1.96 -4.58
CA ARG A 82 -37.32 0.78 -4.64
C ARG A 82 -38.49 1.00 -3.67
N PRO A 83 -39.73 1.22 -4.15
CA PRO A 83 -40.87 1.23 -3.25
C PRO A 83 -40.98 -0.14 -2.60
N THR A 84 -40.89 -0.17 -1.27
CA THR A 84 -41.29 -1.33 -0.47
C THR A 84 -42.81 -1.43 -0.56
N ASP A 85 -43.29 -2.41 -1.31
CA ASP A 85 -44.62 -3.00 -1.13
C ASP A 85 -44.43 -4.41 -0.56
#